data_AF-A0A7W2I8X4-F1
#
_entry.id   AF-A0A7W2I8X4-F1
#
_cell.length_a   1.000
_cell.length_b   1.000
_cell.length_c   1.000
_cell.angle_alpha   90.00
_cell.angle_beta   90.00
_cell.angle_gamma   90.00
#
_symmetry.space_group_name_H-M   'P 1'
#
loop_
_entity.id
_entity.type
_entity.pdbx_description
1 polymer ?
#
loop_
_entity_poly.entity_id
_entity_poly.type
_entity_poly.pdbx_seq_one_letter_code
_entity_poly.pdbx_strand_id
1 'polypeptide(L)'
;MTTRTRPMQATIFSALFLLSAIIMLALGMDAHAYYIPAAALLVEAVLLWKGASLRWFKRLLELNQLTAIILILDLWLGDLLHLPKLTISASMLAANLLLGGPLMGILAIGALASMHFSKTLPGWFQSGRA
;
A
#
# COMPACT_ATOMS: atom_id res chain seq x y z
N MET A 1 -23.82 22.95 7.19
CA MET A 1 -22.98 21.73 7.19
C MET A 1 -23.19 21.01 5.87
N THR A 2 -22.29 21.14 4.91
CA THR A 2 -22.36 20.35 3.67
C THR A 2 -21.91 18.93 4.01
N THR A 3 -22.86 17.99 4.04
CA THR A 3 -22.55 16.57 4.21
C THR A 3 -21.69 16.13 3.05
N ARG A 4 -20.41 15.93 3.34
CA ARG A 4 -19.41 15.57 2.35
C ARG A 4 -19.51 14.07 2.10
N THR A 5 -20.35 13.70 1.14
CA THR A 5 -20.62 12.31 0.79
C THR A 5 -19.33 11.68 0.24
N ARG A 6 -18.83 10.63 0.89
CA ARG A 6 -17.60 9.95 0.46
C ARG A 6 -17.86 9.20 -0.84
N PRO A 7 -16.97 9.29 -1.84
CA PRO A 7 -17.14 8.52 -3.07
C PRO A 7 -16.99 7.03 -2.79
N MET A 8 -17.74 6.21 -3.51
CA MET A 8 -17.78 4.76 -3.31
C MET A 8 -16.38 4.12 -3.42
N GLN A 9 -15.52 4.60 -4.31
CA GLN A 9 -14.14 4.14 -4.45
C GLN A 9 -13.31 4.34 -3.17
N ALA A 10 -13.41 5.51 -2.52
CA ALA A 10 -12.70 5.77 -1.28
C ALA A 10 -13.17 4.85 -0.15
N THR A 11 -14.49 4.57 -0.08
CA THR A 11 -15.06 3.63 0.90
C THR A 11 -14.56 2.20 0.66
N ILE A 12 -14.61 1.71 -0.58
CA ILE A 12 -14.17 0.35 -0.92
C ILE A 12 -12.70 0.16 -0.61
N PHE A 13 -11.82 1.04 -1.12
CA PHE A 13 -10.39 0.91 -0.88
C PHE A 13 -10.05 1.07 0.61
N SER A 14 -10.69 1.99 1.34
CA SER A 14 -10.46 2.12 2.78
C SER A 14 -10.85 0.85 3.54
N ALA A 15 -11.99 0.24 3.18
CA ALA A 15 -12.42 -1.03 3.76
C ALA A 15 -11.46 -2.17 3.43
N LEU A 16 -10.93 -2.23 2.20
CA LEU A 16 -9.95 -3.24 1.79
C LEU A 16 -8.62 -3.08 2.51
N PHE A 17 -8.12 -1.84 2.67
CA PHE A 17 -6.91 -1.57 3.45
C PHE A 17 -7.11 -1.91 4.93
N LEU A 18 -8.27 -1.58 5.50
CA LEU A 18 -8.61 -1.92 6.88
C LEU A 18 -8.69 -3.45 7.08
N LEU A 19 -9.38 -4.16 6.19
CA LEU A 19 -9.49 -5.61 6.24
C LEU A 19 -8.10 -6.26 6.12
N SER A 20 -7.27 -5.74 5.22
CA SER A 20 -5.89 -6.21 5.03
C SER A 20 -5.03 -5.94 6.27
N ALA A 21 -5.22 -4.81 6.94
CA ALA A 21 -4.56 -4.50 8.21
C ALA A 21 -4.97 -5.49 9.33
N ILE A 22 -6.25 -5.84 9.41
CA ILE A 22 -6.75 -6.83 10.38
C ILE A 22 -6.14 -8.21 10.11
N ILE A 23 -6.09 -8.64 8.84
CA ILE A 23 -5.46 -9.91 8.45
C ILE A 23 -3.98 -9.89 8.85
N MET A 24 -3.24 -8.81 8.56
CA MET A 24 -1.83 -8.69 8.91
C MET A 24 -1.60 -8.65 10.43
N LEU A 25 -2.51 -8.02 11.21
CA LEU A 25 -2.49 -8.07 12.67
C LEU A 25 -2.65 -9.50 13.19
N ALA A 26 -3.58 -10.27 12.61
CA ALA A 26 -3.79 -11.67 12.98
C ALA A 26 -2.54 -12.52 12.67
N LEU A 27 -1.95 -12.35 11.48
CA LEU A 27 -0.67 -13.00 11.13
C LEU A 27 0.49 -12.53 12.03
N GLY A 28 0.42 -11.31 12.55
CA GLY A 28 1.37 -10.75 13.50
C GLY A 28 1.47 -11.52 14.82
N MET A 29 0.42 -12.25 15.18
CA MET A 29 0.41 -13.12 16.37
C MET A 29 1.39 -14.30 16.21
N ASP A 30 1.55 -14.81 14.98
CA ASP A 30 2.48 -15.90 14.67
C ASP A 30 3.87 -15.38 14.31
N ALA A 31 3.94 -14.25 13.61
CA ALA A 31 5.21 -13.64 13.21
C ALA A 31 5.17 -12.12 13.39
N HIS A 32 5.90 -11.62 14.40
CA HIS A 32 5.89 -10.21 14.81
C HIS A 32 6.25 -9.22 13.70
N ALA A 33 6.95 -9.66 12.65
CA ALA A 33 7.27 -8.83 11.49
C ALA A 33 6.01 -8.29 10.78
N TYR A 34 4.85 -8.95 10.89
CA TYR A 34 3.60 -8.52 10.24
C TYR A 34 2.87 -7.37 10.95
N TYR A 35 3.28 -6.99 12.17
CA TYR A 35 2.70 -5.81 12.83
C TYR A 35 3.02 -4.50 12.10
N ILE A 36 4.20 -4.41 11.48
CA ILE A 36 4.61 -3.22 10.73
C ILE A 36 3.75 -3.01 9.47
N PRO A 37 3.60 -3.99 8.56
CA PRO A 37 2.73 -3.83 7.41
C PRO A 37 1.27 -3.61 7.81
N ALA A 38 0.81 -4.20 8.92
CA ALA A 38 -0.53 -3.91 9.42
C ALA A 38 -0.72 -2.44 9.82
N ALA A 39 0.26 -1.86 10.52
CA ALA A 39 0.25 -0.45 10.88
C ALA A 39 0.29 0.46 9.64
N ALA A 40 1.12 0.14 8.64
CA ALA A 40 1.18 0.88 7.39
C ALA A 40 -0.16 0.83 6.62
N LEU A 41 -0.78 -0.35 6.49
CA LEU A 41 -2.11 -0.52 5.88
C LEU A 41 -3.19 0.27 6.63
N LEU A 42 -3.12 0.31 7.97
CA LEU A 42 -4.06 1.09 8.78
C LEU A 42 -3.88 2.60 8.55
N VAL A 43 -2.64 3.08 8.47
CA VAL A 43 -2.35 4.49 8.16
C VAL A 43 -2.93 4.85 6.79
N GLU A 44 -2.76 4.01 5.77
CA GLU A 44 -3.33 4.24 4.45
C GLU A 44 -4.85 4.22 4.43
N ALA A 45 -5.46 3.30 5.18
CA ALA A 45 -6.92 3.26 5.37
C ALA A 45 -7.42 4.57 5.98
N VAL A 46 -6.74 5.11 7.00
CA VAL A 46 -7.11 6.36 7.67
C VAL A 46 -6.88 7.57 6.77
N LEU A 47 -5.76 7.63 6.07
CA LEU A 47 -5.45 8.71 5.11
C LEU A 47 -6.51 8.79 4.01
N LEU A 48 -6.87 7.63 3.43
CA LEU A 48 -7.90 7.55 2.41
C LEU A 48 -9.29 7.88 2.97
N TRP A 49 -9.63 7.38 4.15
CA TRP A 49 -10.92 7.65 4.81
C TRP A 49 -11.13 9.14 5.10
N LYS A 50 -10.07 9.83 5.54
CA LYS A 50 -10.10 11.28 5.78
C LYS A 50 -9.96 12.11 4.49
N GLY A 51 -9.54 11.50 3.39
CA GLY A 51 -9.13 12.23 2.19
C GLY A 51 -7.92 13.13 2.47
N ALA A 52 -7.02 12.69 3.35
CA ALA A 52 -5.88 13.48 3.81
C ALA A 52 -4.60 13.10 3.06
N SER A 53 -3.83 14.11 2.66
CA SER A 53 -2.49 14.00 2.10
C SER A 53 -2.29 12.97 0.97
N LEU A 54 -2.89 13.24 -0.19
CA LEU A 54 -2.68 12.48 -1.45
C LEU A 54 -1.20 12.18 -1.76
N ARG A 55 -0.30 13.12 -1.43
CA ARG A 55 1.14 12.97 -1.71
C ARG A 55 1.75 11.82 -0.92
N TRP A 56 1.42 11.67 0.36
CA TRP A 56 1.95 10.59 1.19
C TRP A 56 1.33 9.24 0.81
N PHE A 57 0.01 9.21 0.65
CA PHE A 57 -0.73 8.02 0.17
C PHE A 57 -0.14 7.47 -1.13
N LYS A 58 0.04 8.35 -2.13
CA LYS A 58 0.61 7.94 -3.41
C LYS A 58 2.06 7.45 -3.30
N ARG A 59 2.91 8.17 -2.54
CA ARG A 59 4.33 7.81 -2.39
C ARG A 59 4.52 6.45 -1.71
N LEU A 60 3.75 6.18 -0.66
CA LEU A 60 3.81 4.90 0.04
C LEU A 60 3.41 3.74 -0.87
N LEU A 61 2.31 3.88 -1.63
CA LEU A 61 1.90 2.89 -2.63
C LEU A 61 2.97 2.68 -3.72
N GLU A 62 3.55 3.75 -4.25
CA GLU A 62 4.61 3.68 -5.27
C GLU A 62 5.87 2.99 -4.75
N LEU A 63 6.34 3.34 -3.55
CA LEU A 63 7.51 2.72 -2.93
C LEU A 63 7.26 1.23 -2.62
N ASN A 64 6.06 0.90 -2.13
CA ASN A 64 5.69 -0.49 -1.88
C ASN A 64 5.66 -1.29 -3.20
N GLN A 65 5.15 -0.69 -4.27
CA GLN A 65 5.12 -1.33 -5.59
C GLN A 65 6.52 -1.52 -6.17
N LEU A 66 7.40 -0.51 -6.04
CA LEU A 66 8.79 -0.60 -6.50
C LEU A 66 9.55 -1.73 -5.79
N THR A 67 9.44 -1.81 -4.46
CA THR A 67 10.08 -2.88 -3.69
C THR A 67 9.56 -4.26 -4.06
N ALA A 68 8.25 -4.41 -4.30
CA ALA A 68 7.66 -5.65 -4.76
C ALA A 68 8.15 -6.05 -6.17
N ILE A 69 8.23 -5.10 -7.11
CA ILE A 69 8.71 -5.37 -8.47
C ILE A 69 10.18 -5.77 -8.45
N ILE A 70 11.04 -5.04 -7.72
CA ILE A 70 12.46 -5.37 -7.62
C ILE A 70 12.63 -6.76 -6.99
N LEU A 71 11.87 -7.08 -5.94
CA LEU A 71 11.88 -8.41 -5.32
C LEU A 71 11.53 -9.50 -6.33
N ILE A 72 10.46 -9.32 -7.12
CA ILE A 72 10.05 -10.29 -8.15
C ILE A 72 11.14 -10.44 -9.23
N LEU A 73 11.71 -9.33 -9.69
CA LEU A 73 12.77 -9.35 -10.70
C LEU A 73 14.03 -10.04 -10.19
N ASP A 74 14.45 -9.77 -8.96
CA ASP A 74 15.62 -10.41 -8.34
C ASP A 74 15.38 -11.91 -8.13
N LEU A 75 14.19 -12.30 -7.66
CA LEU A 75 13.83 -13.71 -7.49
C LEU A 75 13.81 -14.47 -8.83
N TRP A 76 13.43 -13.79 -9.91
CA TRP A 76 13.30 -14.40 -11.23
C TRP A 76 14.60 -14.38 -12.06
N LEU A 77 15.32 -13.26 -12.08
CA LEU A 77 16.48 -13.02 -12.94
C LEU A 77 17.82 -13.03 -12.19
N GLY A 78 17.81 -13.00 -10.86
CA GLY A 78 19.01 -12.89 -10.04
C GLY A 78 20.02 -14.00 -10.28
N ASP A 79 19.54 -15.23 -10.54
CA ASP A 79 20.39 -16.39 -10.83
C ASP A 79 21.12 -16.26 -12.19
N LEU A 80 20.46 -15.63 -13.18
CA LEU A 80 21.05 -15.40 -14.50
C LEU A 80 22.13 -14.31 -14.48
N LEU A 81 21.96 -13.31 -13.60
CA LEU A 81 22.81 -12.13 -13.51
C LEU A 81 23.95 -12.28 -12.48
N HIS A 82 24.10 -13.45 -11.83
CA HIS A 82 25.09 -13.70 -10.79
C HIS A 82 25.06 -12.66 -9.65
N LEU A 83 23.88 -12.10 -9.38
CA LEU A 83 23.69 -11.10 -8.34
C LEU A 83 23.66 -11.76 -6.95
N PRO A 84 23.96 -11.02 -5.87
CA PRO A 84 23.75 -11.49 -4.50
C PRO A 84 22.26 -11.55 -4.15
N LYS A 85 21.54 -12.48 -4.80
CA LYS A 85 20.07 -12.65 -4.77
C LYS A 85 19.50 -12.69 -3.36
N LEU A 86 20.13 -13.47 -2.47
CA LEU A 86 19.63 -13.58 -1.10
C LEU A 86 19.64 -12.23 -0.36
N THR A 87 20.71 -11.44 -0.52
CA THR A 87 20.85 -10.13 0.15
C THR A 87 19.89 -9.10 -0.42
N ILE A 88 19.76 -9.05 -1.75
CA ILE A 88 18.86 -8.12 -2.45
C ILE A 88 17.40 -8.48 -2.12
N SER A 89 17.00 -9.73 -2.31
CA SER A 89 15.66 -10.22 -1.98
C SER A 89 15.32 -10.02 -0.51
N ALA A 90 16.22 -10.31 0.43
CA ALA A 90 15.96 -10.08 1.86
C ALA A 90 15.77 -8.59 2.17
N SER A 91 16.59 -7.71 1.59
CA SER A 91 16.49 -6.27 1.78
C SER A 91 15.20 -5.70 1.18
N MET A 92 14.83 -6.16 -0.03
CA MET A 92 13.60 -5.73 -0.70
C MET A 92 12.36 -6.28 -0.02
N LEU A 93 12.40 -7.51 0.50
CA LEU A 93 11.32 -8.07 1.31
C LEU A 93 11.13 -7.26 2.59
N ALA A 94 12.21 -6.95 3.31
CA ALA A 94 12.14 -6.12 4.51
C ALA A 94 11.57 -4.74 4.19
N ALA A 95 12.06 -4.07 3.14
CA ALA A 95 11.54 -2.79 2.70
C ALA A 95 10.05 -2.87 2.30
N ASN A 96 9.63 -3.94 1.62
CA ASN A 96 8.24 -4.15 1.27
C ASN A 96 7.37 -4.32 2.52
N LEU A 97 7.78 -5.11 3.51
CA LEU A 97 7.05 -5.23 4.78
C LEU A 97 6.91 -3.87 5.50
N LEU A 98 7.96 -3.05 5.50
CA LEU A 98 7.90 -1.70 6.11
C LEU A 98 6.89 -0.78 5.41
N LEU A 99 6.65 -1.00 4.13
CA LEU A 99 5.80 -0.16 3.27
C LEU A 99 4.37 -0.68 3.14
N GLY A 100 3.97 -1.70 3.90
CA GLY A 100 2.62 -2.28 3.89
C GLY A 100 2.54 -3.71 3.36
N GLY A 101 3.65 -4.24 2.86
CA GLY A 101 3.80 -5.64 2.51
C GLY A 101 3.08 -6.04 1.21
N PRO A 102 2.93 -7.35 0.99
CA PRO A 102 2.41 -7.87 -0.27
C PRO A 102 0.95 -7.50 -0.52
N LEU A 103 0.11 -7.45 0.53
CA LEU A 103 -1.30 -7.04 0.39
C LEU A 103 -1.41 -5.58 -0.07
N MET A 104 -0.57 -4.69 0.47
CA MET A 104 -0.52 -3.31 -0.01
C MET A 104 -0.06 -3.25 -1.48
N GLY A 105 0.81 -4.14 -1.92
CA GLY A 105 1.28 -4.17 -3.32
C GLY A 105 0.15 -4.55 -4.29
N ILE A 106 -0.64 -5.55 -3.92
CA ILE A 106 -1.81 -5.96 -4.71
C ILE A 106 -2.83 -4.82 -4.77
N LEU A 107 -3.13 -4.19 -3.63
CA LEU A 107 -4.07 -3.06 -3.56
C LEU A 107 -3.54 -1.80 -4.26
N ALA A 108 -2.22 -1.60 -4.26
CA ALA A 108 -1.58 -0.44 -4.88
C ALA A 108 -1.82 -0.39 -6.39
N ILE A 109 -1.83 -1.53 -7.07
CA ILE A 109 -2.14 -1.58 -8.51
C ILE A 109 -3.52 -0.98 -8.77
N GLY A 110 -4.54 -1.46 -8.04
CA GLY A 110 -5.91 -0.97 -8.19
C GLY A 110 -6.07 0.50 -7.76
N ALA A 111 -5.44 0.88 -6.65
CA ALA A 111 -5.52 2.24 -6.12
C ALA A 111 -4.81 3.27 -7.03
N LEU A 112 -3.61 2.94 -7.53
CA LEU A 112 -2.85 3.78 -8.47
C LEU A 112 -3.56 3.87 -9.82
N ALA A 113 -4.09 2.76 -10.35
CA ALA A 113 -4.88 2.77 -11.57
C ALA A 113 -6.14 3.65 -11.40
N SER A 114 -6.86 3.52 -10.29
CA SER A 114 -8.00 4.37 -9.96
C SER A 114 -7.60 5.86 -9.89
N MET A 115 -6.44 6.19 -9.31
CA MET A 115 -5.95 7.57 -9.27
C MET A 115 -5.53 8.12 -10.64
N HIS A 116 -5.05 7.28 -11.55
CA HIS A 116 -4.60 7.70 -12.88
C HIS A 116 -5.77 7.83 -13.87
N PHE A 117 -6.70 6.87 -13.85
CA PHE A 117 -7.81 6.79 -14.80
C PHE A 117 -9.11 7.43 -14.29
N SER A 118 -9.26 7.67 -12.98
CA SER A 118 -10.44 8.31 -12.40
C SER A 118 -10.10 9.63 -11.71
N LYS A 119 -10.93 10.66 -11.94
CA LYS A 119 -10.83 11.95 -11.21
C LYS A 119 -11.44 11.90 -9.80
N THR A 120 -12.15 10.82 -9.46
CA THR A 120 -12.92 10.71 -8.21
C THR A 120 -12.03 10.58 -6.97
N LEU A 121 -11.02 9.70 -6.99
CA LEU A 121 -10.07 9.54 -5.88
C LEU A 121 -9.22 10.80 -5.65
N PRO A 122 -8.56 11.38 -6.68
CA PRO A 122 -7.82 12.63 -6.50
C PRO A 122 -8.70 13.79 -6.02
N GLY A 123 -9.94 13.89 -6.51
CA GLY A 123 -10.91 14.90 -6.08
C GLY A 123 -11.36 14.74 -4.62
N TRP A 124 -11.43 13.50 -4.12
CA TRP A 124 -11.69 13.24 -2.70
C TRP A 124 -10.60 13.81 -1.78
N PHE A 125 -9.34 13.60 -2.14
CA PHE A 125 -8.22 14.15 -1.38
C PHE A 125 -8.11 15.68 -1.47
N GLN A 126 -8.51 16.27 -2.61
CA GLN A 126 -8.50 17.73 -2.79
C GLN A 126 -9.61 18.42 -2.01
N SER A 127 -10.82 17.85 -2.00
CA SER A 127 -11.89 18.34 -1.14
C SER A 127 -11.52 18.23 0.35
N GLY A 128 -10.55 17.36 0.70
CA GLY A 128 -10.06 17.07 2.07
C GLY A 128 -9.29 18.20 2.72
N ARG A 129 -8.83 19.15 1.90
CA ARG A 129 -7.98 20.28 2.30
C ARG A 129 -8.76 21.58 2.53
N ALA A 130 -10.08 21.55 2.40
CA ALA A 130 -10.97 22.69 2.66
C ALA A 130 -11.39 22.74 4.13
#